data_AF-A2DWY8-F1
#
_entry.id   AF-A2DWY8-F1
#
_cell.length_a   1.000
_cell.length_b   1.000
_cell.length_c   1.000
_cell.angle_alpha   90.00
_cell.angle_beta   90.00
_cell.angle_gamma   90.00
#
_symmetry.space_group_name_H-M   'P 1'
#
loop_
_entity.id
_entity.type
_entity.pdbx_description
1 polymer ?
#
loop_
_entity_poly.entity_id
_entity_poly.type
_entity_poly.pdbx_seq_one_letter_code
_entity_poly.pdbx_strand_id
1 'polypeptide(L)'
;MDPPESDVIRSLLNGKISLQDNTPELRLKLRQYLNTCSSLLWIAEAEYITKVLDSFEIYEIPSPEAKIEERINNINSETQKIEEEYQKKKKQIEEERDSVFQQEAKEYSEQVAALDEKFNNQDELLKIAKPSKKLLDLKCRAKRALELRHFAEAQNINDQAVILEEKESKAAMKKIQQKYYDQDNKLKRDFATRHSVTEKKYNYILTKFEEDYKAQIEAQKKAKVVAKISSETRNTMKKITSSPKSPKLSKSEKEKIVREEPSKAVAESSFFATGRLTIRAPKLLDRSSDIKIIQQMASQMSNGKSKRDLDVSSAYSNISHQ
;
A
#
# COMPACT_ATOMS: atom_id res chain seq x y z
N MET A 1 30.69 -59.84 -46.44
CA MET A 1 30.63 -59.25 -45.09
C MET A 1 32.05 -58.95 -44.72
N ASP A 2 32.44 -57.73 -44.99
CA ASP A 2 33.79 -57.23 -44.74
C ASP A 2 33.92 -56.99 -43.23
N PRO A 3 35.11 -57.18 -42.64
CA PRO A 3 35.30 -56.96 -41.22
C PRO A 3 34.99 -55.49 -40.87
N PRO A 4 34.47 -55.20 -39.66
CA PRO A 4 34.26 -53.83 -39.23
C PRO A 4 35.61 -53.12 -39.18
N GLU A 5 35.87 -52.27 -40.18
CA GLU A 5 37.10 -51.47 -40.25
C GLU A 5 37.26 -50.71 -38.93
N SER A 6 38.43 -50.82 -38.31
CA SER A 6 38.69 -50.10 -37.07
C SER A 6 38.57 -48.60 -37.31
N ASP A 7 37.96 -47.87 -36.37
CA ASP A 7 37.74 -46.42 -36.47
C ASP A 7 39.08 -45.66 -36.58
N VAL A 8 40.17 -46.27 -36.10
CA VAL A 8 41.56 -45.83 -36.32
C VAL A 8 41.92 -45.85 -37.81
N ILE A 9 41.61 -46.94 -38.51
CA ILE A 9 41.90 -47.12 -39.94
C ILE A 9 41.04 -46.15 -40.76
N ARG A 10 39.74 -46.02 -40.46
CA ARG A 10 38.86 -45.03 -41.13
C ARG A 10 39.38 -43.60 -40.96
N SER A 11 39.80 -43.23 -39.75
CA SER A 11 40.38 -41.92 -39.46
C SER A 11 41.68 -41.65 -40.23
N LEU A 12 42.52 -42.67 -40.39
CA LEU A 12 43.78 -42.60 -41.13
C LEU A 12 43.61 -42.70 -42.66
N LEU A 13 42.51 -43.26 -43.17
CA LEU A 13 42.19 -43.24 -44.60
C LEU A 13 41.52 -41.94 -45.02
N ASN A 14 40.63 -41.39 -44.19
CA ASN A 14 39.88 -40.17 -44.48
C ASN A 14 40.69 -38.88 -44.22
N GLY A 15 41.85 -38.97 -43.58
CA GLY A 15 42.70 -37.81 -43.22
C GLY A 15 42.08 -36.82 -42.23
N LYS A 16 40.93 -37.17 -41.66
CA LYS A 16 40.13 -36.41 -40.68
C LYS A 16 39.36 -37.38 -39.82
N ILE A 17 39.09 -37.00 -38.58
CA ILE A 17 38.29 -37.81 -37.65
C ILE A 17 36.83 -37.36 -37.69
N SER A 18 35.92 -38.31 -37.93
CA SER A 18 34.48 -38.05 -37.92
C SER A 18 34.00 -37.59 -36.55
N LEU A 19 32.98 -36.72 -36.53
CA LEU A 19 32.36 -36.23 -35.28
C LEU A 19 31.82 -37.39 -34.41
N GLN A 20 31.38 -38.49 -35.04
CA GLN A 20 30.84 -39.67 -34.38
C GLN A 20 31.94 -40.58 -33.81
N ASP A 21 33.12 -40.60 -34.43
CA ASP A 21 34.21 -41.53 -34.10
C ASP A 21 35.17 -40.96 -33.04
N ASN A 22 35.02 -39.67 -32.69
CA ASN A 22 35.92 -38.87 -31.83
C ASN A 22 35.92 -39.27 -30.34
N THR A 23 36.24 -40.53 -30.07
CA THR A 23 36.33 -41.13 -28.74
C THR A 23 37.71 -40.91 -28.10
N PRO A 24 37.83 -40.90 -26.76
CA PRO A 24 39.14 -40.83 -26.10
C PRO A 24 40.01 -42.06 -26.40
N GLU A 25 39.41 -43.22 -26.69
CA GLU A 25 40.13 -44.43 -27.08
C GLU A 25 40.78 -44.33 -28.46
N LEU A 26 40.08 -43.75 -29.44
CA LEU A 26 40.65 -43.46 -30.77
C LEU A 26 41.89 -42.56 -30.63
N ARG A 27 41.81 -41.51 -29.80
CA ARG A 27 42.93 -40.60 -29.51
C ARG A 27 44.11 -41.32 -28.87
N LEU A 28 43.86 -42.25 -27.95
CA LEU A 28 44.90 -43.05 -27.30
C LEU A 28 45.59 -43.98 -28.32
N LYS A 29 44.82 -44.68 -29.15
CA LYS A 29 45.32 -45.59 -30.20
C LYS A 29 46.15 -44.82 -31.23
N LEU A 30 45.66 -43.68 -31.74
CA LEU A 30 46.40 -42.83 -32.68
C LEU A 30 47.71 -42.29 -32.08
N ARG A 31 47.74 -41.94 -30.79
CA ARG A 31 48.99 -41.55 -30.10
C ARG A 31 49.95 -42.72 -29.90
N GLN A 32 49.45 -43.95 -29.71
CA GLN A 32 50.28 -45.15 -29.70
C GLN A 32 50.92 -45.39 -31.08
N TYR A 33 50.15 -45.28 -32.17
CA TYR A 33 50.69 -45.36 -33.53
C TYR A 33 51.71 -44.25 -33.82
N LEU A 34 51.45 -43.00 -33.42
CA LEU A 34 52.42 -41.89 -33.56
C LEU A 34 53.74 -42.19 -32.84
N ASN A 35 53.68 -42.74 -31.62
CA ASN A 35 54.87 -43.16 -30.87
C ASN A 35 55.61 -44.31 -31.57
N THR A 36 54.88 -45.27 -32.15
CA THR A 36 55.48 -46.35 -32.95
C THR A 36 56.19 -45.82 -34.19
N CYS A 37 55.53 -44.98 -35.01
CA CYS A 37 56.15 -44.32 -36.16
C CYS A 37 57.39 -43.51 -35.77
N SER A 38 57.31 -42.75 -34.66
CA SER A 38 58.46 -41.99 -34.13
C SER A 38 59.62 -42.91 -33.73
N SER A 39 59.34 -44.05 -33.08
CA SER A 39 60.38 -45.03 -32.68
C SER A 39 61.05 -45.75 -33.85
N LEU A 40 60.37 -45.81 -35.01
CA LEU A 40 60.86 -46.42 -36.24
C LEU A 40 61.40 -45.40 -37.27
N LEU A 41 61.45 -44.11 -36.90
CA LEU A 41 61.85 -42.98 -37.75
C LEU A 41 61.00 -42.83 -39.03
N TRP A 42 59.72 -43.21 -38.95
CA TRP A 42 58.72 -43.05 -40.02
C TRP A 42 58.15 -41.63 -40.02
N ILE A 43 58.92 -40.70 -40.59
CA ILE A 43 58.68 -39.25 -40.49
C ILE A 43 57.37 -38.83 -41.18
N ALA A 44 57.10 -39.31 -42.39
CA ALA A 44 55.91 -38.92 -43.16
C ALA A 44 54.62 -39.44 -42.50
N GLU A 45 54.66 -40.65 -41.97
CA GLU A 45 53.59 -41.30 -41.23
C GLU A 45 53.35 -40.60 -39.89
N ALA A 46 54.40 -40.23 -39.16
CA ALA A 46 54.28 -39.45 -37.94
C ALA A 46 53.71 -38.04 -38.19
N GLU A 47 54.15 -37.35 -39.25
CA GLU A 47 53.60 -36.05 -39.66
C GLU A 47 52.13 -36.18 -40.09
N TYR A 48 51.77 -37.24 -40.81
CA TYR A 48 50.40 -37.52 -41.22
C TYR A 48 49.48 -37.81 -40.02
N ILE A 49 49.89 -38.71 -39.11
CA ILE A 49 49.13 -39.00 -37.88
C ILE A 49 49.00 -37.73 -37.02
N THR A 50 50.03 -36.87 -36.99
CA THR A 50 49.97 -35.56 -36.31
C THR A 50 48.92 -34.66 -36.96
N LYS A 51 48.92 -34.50 -38.30
CA LYS A 51 47.87 -33.73 -39.01
C LYS A 51 46.47 -34.27 -38.78
N VAL A 52 46.28 -35.59 -38.70
CA VAL A 52 44.99 -36.21 -38.33
C VAL A 52 44.63 -35.90 -36.87
N LEU A 53 45.61 -35.94 -35.95
CA LEU A 53 45.45 -35.58 -34.54
C LEU A 53 45.32 -34.07 -34.27
N ASP A 54 45.65 -33.20 -35.24
CA ASP A 54 45.43 -31.76 -35.19
C ASP A 54 44.13 -31.36 -35.92
N SER A 55 43.59 -32.24 -36.78
CA SER A 55 42.34 -32.01 -37.54
C SER A 55 41.06 -32.01 -36.70
N PHE A 56 41.15 -32.22 -35.38
CA PHE A 56 39.99 -32.09 -34.50
C PHE A 56 39.51 -30.65 -34.45
N GLU A 57 38.27 -30.41 -34.86
CA GLU A 57 37.50 -29.33 -34.28
C GLU A 57 37.42 -29.58 -32.77
N ILE A 58 37.95 -28.64 -31.97
CA ILE A 58 37.78 -28.65 -30.53
C ILE A 58 36.31 -28.33 -30.27
N TYR A 59 35.49 -29.38 -30.19
CA TYR A 59 34.24 -29.30 -29.46
C TYR A 59 34.59 -29.00 -28.01
N GLU A 60 34.56 -27.70 -27.66
CA GLU A 60 34.58 -27.23 -26.30
C GLU A 60 33.36 -27.81 -25.61
N ILE A 61 33.52 -28.96 -24.95
CA ILE A 61 32.56 -29.49 -24.00
C ILE A 61 32.43 -28.40 -22.95
N PRO A 62 31.31 -27.63 -22.91
CA PRO A 62 31.31 -26.37 -22.20
C PRO A 62 31.58 -26.64 -20.72
N SER A 63 32.59 -25.95 -20.18
CA SER A 63 33.16 -26.23 -18.86
C SER A 63 32.03 -26.42 -17.84
N PRO A 64 32.16 -27.34 -16.86
CA PRO A 64 31.25 -27.38 -15.72
C PRO A 64 31.01 -26.00 -15.11
N GLU A 65 31.98 -25.10 -15.19
CA GLU A 65 31.87 -23.69 -14.77
C GLU A 65 30.93 -22.89 -15.69
N ALA A 66 31.07 -22.97 -17.02
CA ALA A 66 30.19 -22.29 -17.97
C ALA A 66 28.71 -22.70 -17.80
N LYS A 67 28.43 -23.99 -17.56
CA LYS A 67 27.06 -24.49 -17.26
C LYS A 67 26.54 -23.99 -15.89
N ILE A 68 27.43 -23.65 -14.97
CA ILE A 68 27.08 -23.08 -13.66
C ILE A 68 26.86 -21.57 -13.77
N GLU A 69 27.63 -20.86 -14.60
CA GLU A 69 27.42 -19.45 -14.94
C GLU A 69 26.10 -19.25 -15.69
N GLU A 70 25.81 -20.09 -16.70
CA GLU A 70 24.50 -20.14 -17.38
C GLU A 70 23.35 -20.31 -16.36
N ARG A 71 23.46 -21.29 -15.46
CA ARG A 71 22.46 -21.52 -14.41
C ARG A 71 22.33 -20.33 -13.44
N ILE A 72 23.43 -19.68 -13.08
CA ILE A 72 23.44 -18.48 -12.23
C ILE A 72 22.79 -17.30 -12.95
N ASN A 73 23.04 -17.13 -14.24
CA ASN A 73 22.44 -16.08 -15.07
C ASN A 73 20.94 -16.29 -15.28
N ASN A 74 20.51 -17.53 -15.49
CA ASN A 74 19.08 -17.88 -15.51
C ASN A 74 18.40 -17.51 -14.18
N ILE A 75 18.95 -17.93 -13.04
CA ILE A 75 18.46 -17.55 -11.69
C ILE A 75 18.46 -16.02 -11.48
N ASN A 76 19.46 -15.30 -11.99
CA ASN A 76 19.49 -13.84 -11.93
C ASN A 76 18.31 -13.24 -12.71
N SER A 77 18.04 -13.73 -13.93
CA SER A 77 16.95 -13.25 -14.78
C SER A 77 15.56 -13.60 -14.23
N GLU A 78 15.41 -14.76 -13.59
CA GLU A 78 14.20 -15.13 -12.85
C GLU A 78 13.98 -14.20 -11.65
N THR A 79 15.05 -13.90 -10.91
CA THR A 79 14.99 -12.95 -9.78
C THR A 79 14.58 -11.55 -10.24
N GLN A 80 15.06 -11.09 -11.40
CA GLN A 80 14.65 -9.81 -12.00
C GLN A 80 13.18 -9.80 -12.41
N LYS A 81 12.69 -10.87 -13.05
CA LYS A 81 11.26 -10.99 -13.42
C LYS A 81 10.34 -11.02 -12.19
N ILE A 82 10.75 -11.70 -11.12
CA ILE A 82 10.02 -11.72 -9.83
C ILE A 82 9.96 -10.31 -9.23
N GLU A 83 11.05 -9.54 -9.30
CA GLU A 83 11.07 -8.14 -8.86
C GLU A 83 10.13 -7.25 -9.70
N GLU A 84 10.21 -7.34 -11.03
CA GLU A 84 9.36 -6.56 -11.93
C GLU A 84 7.86 -6.86 -11.75
N GLU A 85 7.50 -8.15 -11.61
CA GLU A 85 6.13 -8.56 -11.29
C GLU A 85 5.68 -8.07 -9.90
N TYR A 86 6.56 -8.15 -8.89
CA TYR A 86 6.28 -7.67 -7.54
C TYR A 86 6.01 -6.16 -7.53
N GLN A 87 6.90 -5.36 -8.14
CA GLN A 87 6.75 -3.90 -8.23
C GLN A 87 5.48 -3.51 -9.00
N LYS A 88 5.15 -4.23 -10.08
CA LYS A 88 3.90 -4.01 -10.85
C LYS A 88 2.66 -4.31 -10.01
N LYS A 89 2.60 -5.47 -9.36
CA LYS A 89 1.46 -5.88 -8.51
C LYS A 89 1.31 -4.99 -7.28
N LYS A 90 2.42 -4.56 -6.65
CA LYS A 90 2.40 -3.63 -5.51
C LYS A 90 1.75 -2.29 -5.91
N LYS A 91 2.15 -1.70 -7.04
CA LYS A 91 1.53 -0.48 -7.57
C LYS A 91 0.04 -0.66 -7.83
N GLN A 92 -0.39 -1.77 -8.42
CA GLN A 92 -1.82 -2.05 -8.64
C GLN A 92 -2.61 -2.11 -7.31
N ILE A 93 -2.06 -2.72 -6.25
CA ILE A 93 -2.70 -2.75 -4.92
C ILE A 93 -2.77 -1.34 -4.29
N GLU A 94 -1.74 -0.51 -4.49
CA GLU A 94 -1.70 0.88 -4.01
C GLU A 94 -2.66 1.80 -4.79
N GLU A 95 -2.75 1.63 -6.12
CA GLU A 95 -3.70 2.31 -7.01
C GLU A 95 -5.16 1.94 -6.67
N GLU A 96 -5.45 0.65 -6.44
CA GLU A 96 -6.76 0.18 -5.98
C GLU A 96 -7.14 0.78 -4.62
N ARG A 97 -6.22 0.75 -3.64
CA ARG A 97 -6.41 1.32 -2.31
C ARG A 97 -6.78 2.80 -2.40
N ASP A 98 -6.01 3.57 -3.16
CA ASP A 98 -6.18 5.02 -3.24
C ASP A 98 -7.43 5.40 -4.03
N SER A 99 -7.83 4.59 -5.01
CA SER A 99 -9.13 4.71 -5.70
C SER A 99 -10.32 4.49 -4.76
N VAL A 100 -10.26 3.44 -3.90
CA VAL A 100 -11.31 3.19 -2.89
C VAL A 100 -11.37 4.33 -1.87
N PHE A 101 -10.23 4.85 -1.39
CA PHE A 101 -10.22 6.00 -0.48
C PHE A 101 -10.74 7.29 -1.12
N GLN A 102 -10.50 7.51 -2.43
CA GLN A 102 -11.13 8.61 -3.16
C GLN A 102 -12.66 8.44 -3.28
N GLN A 103 -13.17 7.21 -3.39
CA GLN A 103 -14.62 6.97 -3.35
C GLN A 103 -15.19 7.21 -1.94
N GLU A 104 -14.56 6.70 -0.88
CA GLU A 104 -14.97 6.96 0.51
C GLU A 104 -15.04 8.48 0.80
N ALA A 105 -14.08 9.25 0.29
CA ALA A 105 -14.06 10.71 0.45
C ALA A 105 -15.19 11.43 -0.32
N LYS A 106 -15.54 10.95 -1.53
CA LYS A 106 -16.67 11.49 -2.32
C LYS A 106 -17.99 11.21 -1.61
N GLU A 107 -18.25 9.95 -1.24
CA GLU A 107 -19.43 9.54 -0.48
C GLU A 107 -19.58 10.35 0.82
N TYR A 108 -18.48 10.67 1.50
CA TYR A 108 -18.49 11.52 2.68
C TYR A 108 -18.95 12.95 2.35
N SER A 109 -18.38 13.56 1.31
CA SER A 109 -18.73 14.92 0.90
C SER A 109 -20.19 15.06 0.47
N GLU A 110 -20.74 14.05 -0.21
CA GLU A 110 -22.14 13.99 -0.62
C GLU A 110 -23.09 13.86 0.59
N GLN A 111 -22.75 13.00 1.55
CA GLN A 111 -23.56 12.82 2.76
C GLN A 111 -23.46 14.02 3.72
N VAL A 112 -22.35 14.75 3.72
CA VAL A 112 -22.21 16.05 4.38
C VAL A 112 -23.09 17.10 3.71
N ALA A 113 -23.05 17.22 2.38
CA ALA A 113 -23.86 18.19 1.65
C ALA A 113 -25.37 17.95 1.87
N ALA A 114 -25.81 16.69 1.83
CA ALA A 114 -27.19 16.31 2.11
C ALA A 114 -27.60 16.55 3.59
N LEU A 115 -26.68 16.44 4.55
CA LEU A 115 -26.92 16.80 5.95
C LEU A 115 -27.07 18.31 6.11
N ASP A 116 -26.19 19.09 5.49
CA ASP A 116 -26.21 20.55 5.54
C ASP A 116 -27.47 21.10 4.83
N GLU A 117 -27.86 20.58 3.67
CA GLU A 117 -29.13 20.90 2.98
C GLU A 117 -30.36 20.60 3.86
N LYS A 118 -30.42 19.40 4.44
CA LYS A 118 -31.51 18.97 5.34
C LYS A 118 -31.70 19.91 6.54
N PHE A 119 -30.63 20.50 7.06
CA PHE A 119 -30.68 21.45 8.17
C PHE A 119 -30.82 22.93 7.73
N ASN A 120 -30.62 23.24 6.46
CA ASN A 120 -30.99 24.51 5.85
C ASN A 120 -32.49 24.56 5.45
N ASN A 121 -33.11 23.41 5.19
CA ASN A 121 -34.52 23.33 4.81
C ASN A 121 -35.47 23.78 5.94
N GLN A 122 -36.29 24.80 5.66
CA GLN A 122 -37.20 25.40 6.64
C GLN A 122 -38.25 24.42 7.20
N ASP A 123 -38.67 23.40 6.45
CA ASP A 123 -39.68 22.44 6.92
C ASP A 123 -39.13 21.48 7.98
N GLU A 124 -37.87 21.05 7.87
CA GLU A 124 -37.20 20.26 8.92
C GLU A 124 -36.96 21.10 10.19
N LEU A 125 -36.59 22.36 10.03
CA LEU A 125 -36.46 23.31 11.13
C LEU A 125 -37.82 23.50 11.86
N LEU A 126 -38.92 23.68 11.12
CA LEU A 126 -40.27 23.80 11.67
C LEU A 126 -40.80 22.50 12.32
N LYS A 127 -40.40 21.31 11.83
CA LYS A 127 -40.72 20.03 12.49
C LYS A 127 -40.10 19.93 13.90
N ILE A 128 -38.90 20.51 14.10
CA ILE A 128 -38.19 20.49 15.39
C ILE A 128 -38.67 21.61 16.33
N ALA A 129 -38.98 22.79 15.77
CA ALA A 129 -39.27 24.02 16.49
C ALA A 129 -40.76 24.41 16.43
N LYS A 130 -41.64 23.50 16.86
CA LYS A 130 -43.07 23.79 16.99
C LYS A 130 -43.32 24.69 18.21
N PRO A 131 -44.07 25.80 18.09
CA PRO A 131 -44.39 26.68 19.22
C PRO A 131 -45.26 25.96 20.25
N SER A 132 -45.10 26.30 21.52
CA SER A 132 -45.89 25.71 22.59
C SER A 132 -47.36 26.14 22.51
N LYS A 133 -48.25 25.29 23.04
CA LYS A 133 -49.67 25.65 23.20
C LYS A 133 -49.83 26.96 23.99
N LYS A 134 -49.00 27.21 25.01
CA LYS A 134 -49.05 28.44 25.81
C LYS A 134 -48.73 29.68 24.99
N LEU A 135 -47.76 29.62 24.07
CA LEU A 135 -47.44 30.73 23.17
C LEU A 135 -48.58 31.00 22.17
N LEU A 136 -49.19 29.94 21.62
CA LEU A 136 -50.36 30.04 20.75
C LEU A 136 -51.58 30.62 21.49
N ASP A 137 -51.85 30.15 22.72
CA ASP A 137 -52.92 30.65 23.58
C ASP A 137 -52.73 32.15 23.92
N LEU A 138 -51.50 32.60 24.21
CA LEU A 138 -51.19 34.01 24.44
C LEU A 138 -51.41 34.86 23.19
N LYS A 139 -50.89 34.44 22.02
CA LYS A 139 -51.10 35.17 20.75
C LYS A 139 -52.59 35.22 20.35
N CYS A 140 -53.36 34.17 20.64
CA CYS A 140 -54.80 34.15 20.44
C CYS A 140 -55.54 35.14 21.36
N ARG A 141 -55.17 35.20 22.65
CA ARG A 141 -55.75 36.17 23.61
C ARG A 141 -55.41 37.61 23.25
N ALA A 142 -54.16 37.90 22.89
CA ALA A 142 -53.75 39.24 22.45
C ALA A 142 -54.56 39.70 21.22
N LYS A 143 -54.77 38.82 20.23
CA LYS A 143 -55.63 39.11 19.06
C LYS A 143 -57.07 39.43 19.49
N ARG A 144 -57.67 38.61 20.39
CA ARG A 144 -59.03 38.85 20.89
C ARG A 144 -59.14 40.17 21.68
N ALA A 145 -58.14 40.52 22.47
CA ALA A 145 -58.10 41.80 23.19
C ALA A 145 -58.03 42.99 22.21
N LEU A 146 -57.30 42.89 21.10
CA LEU A 146 -57.32 43.90 20.02
C LEU A 146 -58.68 43.98 19.32
N GLU A 147 -59.31 42.84 19.03
CA GLU A 147 -60.67 42.76 18.43
C GLU A 147 -61.72 43.44 19.35
N LEU A 148 -61.55 43.34 20.67
CA LEU A 148 -62.38 44.00 21.68
C LEU A 148 -61.94 45.44 22.02
N ARG A 149 -60.91 45.99 21.35
CA ARG A 149 -60.31 47.32 21.60
C ARG A 149 -59.70 47.50 23.00
N HIS A 150 -59.39 46.42 23.72
CA HIS A 150 -58.70 46.43 25.00
C HIS A 150 -57.18 46.62 24.83
N PHE A 151 -56.75 47.78 24.31
CA PHE A 151 -55.36 47.98 23.87
C PHE A 151 -54.30 47.74 24.96
N ALA A 152 -54.53 48.18 26.20
CA ALA A 152 -53.60 47.96 27.30
C ALA A 152 -53.52 46.48 27.73
N GLU A 153 -54.63 45.74 27.67
CA GLU A 153 -54.64 44.29 27.92
C GLU A 153 -53.90 43.54 26.81
N ALA A 154 -54.17 43.90 25.55
CA ALA A 154 -53.52 43.33 24.38
C ALA A 154 -52.00 43.52 24.42
N GLN A 155 -51.52 44.71 24.78
CA GLN A 155 -50.09 45.02 24.93
C GLN A 155 -49.45 44.12 26.01
N ASN A 156 -50.04 44.08 27.21
CA ASN A 156 -49.53 43.25 28.32
C ASN A 156 -49.47 41.75 27.97
N ILE A 157 -50.44 41.23 27.22
CA ILE A 157 -50.44 39.83 26.76
C ILE A 157 -49.41 39.62 25.64
N ASN A 158 -49.26 40.58 24.72
CA ASN A 158 -48.25 40.55 23.67
C ASN A 158 -46.83 40.51 24.24
N ASP A 159 -46.53 41.34 25.25
CA ASP A 159 -45.19 41.40 25.83
C ASP A 159 -44.82 40.11 26.56
N GLN A 160 -45.80 39.46 27.22
CA GLN A 160 -45.66 38.10 27.74
C GLN A 160 -45.43 37.06 26.62
N ALA A 161 -46.09 37.20 25.47
CA ALA A 161 -45.90 36.33 24.32
C ALA A 161 -44.49 36.48 23.71
N VAL A 162 -43.97 37.71 23.59
CA VAL A 162 -42.61 37.99 23.09
C VAL A 162 -41.56 37.36 24.01
N ILE A 163 -41.67 37.56 25.32
CA ILE A 163 -40.74 36.96 26.31
C ILE A 163 -40.76 35.43 26.27
N LEU A 164 -41.90 34.81 25.96
CA LEU A 164 -42.02 33.36 25.81
C LEU A 164 -41.47 32.88 24.45
N GLU A 165 -41.76 33.60 23.37
CA GLU A 165 -41.26 33.30 22.02
C GLU A 165 -39.73 33.36 21.94
N GLU A 166 -39.09 34.33 22.61
CA GLU A 166 -37.63 34.35 22.73
C GLU A 166 -37.08 33.10 23.42
N LYS A 167 -37.69 32.68 24.54
CA LYS A 167 -37.24 31.53 25.33
C LYS A 167 -37.41 30.23 24.54
N GLU A 168 -38.55 30.06 23.87
CA GLU A 168 -38.81 28.93 22.99
C GLU A 168 -37.87 28.93 21.76
N SER A 169 -37.59 30.09 21.17
CA SER A 169 -36.67 30.22 20.02
C SER A 169 -35.24 29.86 20.40
N LYS A 170 -34.73 30.38 21.54
CA LYS A 170 -33.41 30.05 22.08
C LYS A 170 -33.27 28.55 22.41
N ALA A 171 -34.32 27.95 22.99
CA ALA A 171 -34.34 26.50 23.27
C ALA A 171 -34.41 25.64 21.99
N ALA A 172 -35.20 26.06 21.00
CA ALA A 172 -35.32 25.39 19.71
C ALA A 172 -34.01 25.43 18.92
N MET A 173 -33.34 26.60 18.84
CA MET A 173 -32.03 26.73 18.20
C MET A 173 -31.00 25.80 18.83
N LYS A 174 -30.89 25.76 20.17
CA LYS A 174 -29.97 24.83 20.86
C LYS A 174 -30.26 23.36 20.51
N LYS A 175 -31.54 22.97 20.46
CA LYS A 175 -31.98 21.62 20.10
C LYS A 175 -31.70 21.25 18.64
N ILE A 176 -31.76 22.22 17.74
CA ILE A 176 -31.44 22.06 16.31
C ILE A 176 -29.92 21.92 16.12
N GLN A 177 -29.14 22.81 16.72
CA GLN A 177 -27.66 22.73 16.74
C GLN A 177 -27.19 21.38 17.29
N GLN A 178 -27.71 20.95 18.44
CA GLN A 178 -27.38 19.65 19.02
C GLN A 178 -27.71 18.49 18.07
N LYS A 179 -28.92 18.46 17.49
CA LYS A 179 -29.31 17.44 16.51
C LYS A 179 -28.46 17.40 15.25
N TYR A 180 -27.95 18.55 14.82
CA TYR A 180 -27.02 18.68 13.69
C TYR A 180 -25.65 18.07 14.06
N TYR A 181 -25.05 18.54 15.16
CA TYR A 181 -23.79 18.00 15.67
C TYR A 181 -23.86 16.50 16.00
N ASP A 182 -24.97 15.99 16.53
CA ASP A 182 -25.15 14.56 16.81
C ASP A 182 -25.15 13.71 15.53
N GLN A 183 -25.78 14.20 14.45
CA GLN A 183 -25.76 13.53 13.13
C GLN A 183 -24.39 13.66 12.45
N ASP A 184 -23.74 14.80 12.54
CA ASP A 184 -22.41 15.06 11.98
C ASP A 184 -21.32 14.20 12.66
N ASN A 185 -21.30 14.17 14.00
CA ASN A 185 -20.43 13.30 14.78
C ASN A 185 -20.70 11.81 14.52
N LYS A 186 -21.96 11.42 14.27
CA LYS A 186 -22.30 10.06 13.85
C LYS A 186 -21.70 9.76 12.47
N LEU A 187 -21.89 10.65 11.50
CA LEU A 187 -21.36 10.50 10.13
C LEU A 187 -19.85 10.30 10.15
N LYS A 188 -19.12 11.15 10.88
CA LYS A 188 -17.66 11.05 11.07
C LYS A 188 -17.22 9.74 11.70
N ARG A 189 -17.91 9.26 12.75
CA ARG A 189 -17.65 7.93 13.33
C ARG A 189 -17.95 6.79 12.36
N ASP A 190 -19.00 6.89 11.55
CA ASP A 190 -19.40 5.86 10.59
C ASP A 190 -18.41 5.78 9.40
N PHE A 191 -17.88 6.91 8.93
CA PHE A 191 -16.81 6.94 7.93
C PHE A 191 -15.44 6.53 8.50
N ALA A 192 -15.02 7.02 9.68
CA ALA A 192 -13.77 6.58 10.30
C ALA A 192 -13.76 5.06 10.60
N THR A 193 -14.92 4.48 10.91
CA THR A 193 -15.08 3.02 11.04
C THR A 193 -14.80 2.31 9.71
N ARG A 194 -15.41 2.77 8.61
CA ARG A 194 -15.18 2.20 7.27
C ARG A 194 -13.72 2.34 6.86
N HIS A 195 -13.18 3.54 6.97
CA HIS A 195 -11.79 3.85 6.60
C HIS A 195 -10.77 2.98 7.35
N SER A 196 -10.92 2.79 8.68
CA SER A 196 -10.03 1.88 9.45
C SER A 196 -10.16 0.41 9.03
N VAL A 197 -11.34 -0.04 8.60
CA VAL A 197 -11.54 -1.41 8.07
C VAL A 197 -10.92 -1.56 6.69
N THR A 198 -11.09 -0.57 5.80
CA THR A 198 -10.48 -0.52 4.47
C THR A 198 -8.95 -0.46 4.57
N GLU A 199 -8.41 0.41 5.44
CA GLU A 199 -6.98 0.50 5.77
C GLU A 199 -6.43 -0.87 6.24
N LYS A 200 -7.06 -1.51 7.23
CA LYS A 200 -6.65 -2.83 7.73
C LYS A 200 -6.67 -3.91 6.64
N LYS A 201 -7.69 -3.90 5.76
CA LYS A 201 -7.78 -4.82 4.62
C LYS A 201 -6.58 -4.65 3.68
N TYR A 202 -6.29 -3.43 3.22
CA TYR A 202 -5.19 -3.18 2.29
C TYR A 202 -3.81 -3.38 2.94
N ASN A 203 -3.63 -3.02 4.21
CA ASN A 203 -2.40 -3.30 4.95
C ASN A 203 -2.17 -4.82 5.12
N TYR A 204 -3.21 -5.62 5.39
CA TYR A 204 -3.09 -7.08 5.41
C TYR A 204 -2.70 -7.66 4.04
N ILE A 205 -3.32 -7.18 2.96
CA ILE A 205 -2.99 -7.59 1.59
C ILE A 205 -1.53 -7.26 1.26
N LEU A 206 -1.07 -6.04 1.56
CA LEU A 206 0.32 -5.63 1.34
C LEU A 206 1.31 -6.45 2.18
N THR A 207 1.08 -6.63 3.48
CA THR A 207 1.96 -7.43 4.35
C THR A 207 2.09 -8.86 3.84
N LYS A 208 0.97 -9.52 3.52
CA LYS A 208 0.99 -10.88 2.97
C LYS A 208 1.73 -10.93 1.63
N PHE A 209 1.46 -9.99 0.74
CA PHE A 209 2.10 -9.94 -0.57
C PHE A 209 3.63 -9.73 -0.46
N GLU A 210 4.07 -8.92 0.50
CA GLU A 210 5.49 -8.79 0.80
C GLU A 210 6.11 -10.05 1.44
N GLU A 211 5.37 -10.79 2.28
CA GLU A 211 5.81 -12.08 2.84
C GLU A 211 5.97 -13.14 1.74
N ASP A 212 4.98 -13.28 0.86
CA ASP A 212 5.01 -14.18 -0.29
C ASP A 212 6.21 -13.88 -1.22
N TYR A 213 6.47 -12.59 -1.51
CA TYR A 213 7.65 -12.15 -2.27
C TYR A 213 8.97 -12.43 -1.54
N LYS A 214 9.07 -12.12 -0.23
CA LYS A 214 10.28 -12.38 0.57
C LYS A 214 10.63 -13.87 0.56
N ALA A 215 9.64 -14.76 0.66
CA ALA A 215 9.82 -16.20 0.57
C ALA A 215 10.33 -16.66 -0.81
N GLN A 216 9.78 -16.12 -1.91
CA GLN A 216 10.24 -16.42 -3.28
C GLN A 216 11.70 -15.98 -3.51
N ILE A 217 12.06 -14.78 -3.06
CA ILE A 217 13.43 -14.26 -3.16
C ILE A 217 14.40 -15.06 -2.27
N GLU A 218 13.97 -15.52 -1.10
CA GLU A 218 14.79 -16.41 -0.26
C GLU A 218 14.98 -17.79 -0.89
N ALA A 219 13.96 -18.35 -1.54
CA ALA A 219 14.08 -19.59 -2.31
C ALA A 219 15.07 -19.45 -3.47
N GLN A 220 15.02 -18.35 -4.24
CA GLN A 220 16.00 -18.09 -5.30
C GLN A 220 17.42 -17.87 -4.76
N LYS A 221 17.58 -17.17 -3.62
CA LYS A 221 18.87 -17.06 -2.93
C LYS A 221 19.41 -18.42 -2.50
N LYS A 222 18.57 -19.30 -1.95
CA LYS A 222 18.92 -20.69 -1.60
C LYS A 222 19.31 -21.50 -2.83
N ALA A 223 18.57 -21.41 -3.95
CA ALA A 223 18.90 -22.06 -5.21
C ALA A 223 20.26 -21.60 -5.77
N LYS A 224 20.54 -20.29 -5.72
CA LYS A 224 21.83 -19.70 -6.11
C LYS A 224 23.00 -20.18 -5.23
N VAL A 225 22.78 -20.32 -3.93
CA VAL A 225 23.76 -20.90 -2.99
C VAL A 225 24.00 -22.38 -3.28
N VAL A 226 22.95 -23.18 -3.51
CA VAL A 226 23.10 -24.60 -3.89
C VAL A 226 23.83 -24.76 -5.22
N ALA A 227 23.59 -23.89 -6.21
CA ALA A 227 24.32 -23.89 -7.48
C ALA A 227 25.82 -23.61 -7.28
N LYS A 228 26.18 -22.67 -6.39
CA LYS A 228 27.59 -22.41 -6.01
C LYS A 228 28.22 -23.54 -5.21
N ILE A 229 27.54 -24.07 -4.18
CA ILE A 229 28.05 -25.21 -3.40
C ILE A 229 28.27 -26.43 -4.31
N SER A 230 27.43 -26.62 -5.35
CA SER A 230 27.62 -27.68 -6.35
C SER A 230 28.88 -27.51 -7.21
N SER A 231 29.37 -26.28 -7.44
CA SER A 231 30.67 -26.05 -8.08
C SER A 231 31.82 -26.20 -7.08
N GLU A 232 31.65 -25.62 -5.88
CA GLU A 232 32.65 -25.63 -4.82
C GLU A 232 32.97 -27.05 -4.33
N THR A 233 31.98 -27.93 -4.13
CA THR A 233 32.20 -29.34 -3.70
C THR A 233 32.99 -30.20 -4.69
N ARG A 234 33.03 -29.85 -5.98
CA ARG A 234 33.95 -30.49 -6.96
C ARG A 234 35.38 -29.98 -6.83
N ASN A 235 35.55 -28.75 -6.36
CA ASN A 235 36.85 -28.07 -6.22
C ASN A 235 37.46 -28.21 -4.80
N THR A 236 36.66 -28.37 -3.75
CA THR A 236 37.14 -28.42 -2.35
C THR A 236 37.72 -29.78 -1.93
N MET A 237 37.48 -30.87 -2.69
CA MET A 237 38.31 -32.08 -2.59
C MET A 237 39.80 -31.83 -2.85
N LYS A 238 40.17 -30.68 -3.44
CA LYS A 238 41.57 -30.25 -3.64
C LYS A 238 42.06 -29.16 -2.68
N LYS A 239 41.25 -28.65 -1.74
CA LYS A 239 41.63 -27.52 -0.86
C LYS A 239 40.88 -27.51 0.48
N ILE A 240 41.48 -28.14 1.50
CA ILE A 240 41.02 -28.09 2.91
C ILE A 240 42.11 -27.45 3.79
N THR A 241 42.28 -26.13 3.66
CA THR A 241 42.91 -25.20 4.61
C THR A 241 42.51 -23.77 4.20
N SER A 242 42.16 -22.83 5.08
CA SER A 242 41.81 -22.90 6.51
C SER A 242 40.93 -21.68 6.86
N SER A 243 40.15 -21.76 7.94
CA SER A 243 39.21 -20.72 8.42
C SER A 243 39.66 -20.15 9.78
N PRO A 244 38.90 -19.25 10.45
CA PRO A 244 38.35 -17.97 10.00
C PRO A 244 38.71 -16.82 10.99
N LYS A 245 38.21 -15.58 10.77
CA LYS A 245 37.59 -14.75 11.84
C LYS A 245 36.96 -13.44 11.33
N SER A 246 35.92 -13.01 12.05
CA SER A 246 35.22 -11.72 12.02
C SER A 246 34.98 -11.29 13.49
N PRO A 247 34.15 -10.29 13.87
CA PRO A 247 33.59 -9.12 13.17
C PRO A 247 33.83 -7.81 13.99
N LYS A 248 33.14 -6.69 13.69
CA LYS A 248 32.38 -5.87 14.69
C LYS A 248 31.61 -4.68 14.09
N LEU A 249 30.76 -4.04 14.90
CA LEU A 249 29.75 -3.01 14.55
C LEU A 249 29.98 -1.67 15.30
N SER A 250 29.51 -0.57 14.70
CA SER A 250 28.97 0.64 15.36
C SER A 250 27.94 1.27 14.40
N LYS A 251 26.69 1.60 14.76
CA LYS A 251 26.17 2.58 15.75
C LYS A 251 26.54 4.05 15.45
N SER A 252 25.72 5.09 15.66
CA SER A 252 24.27 5.34 15.38
C SER A 252 23.76 6.57 16.17
N GLU A 253 23.41 7.69 15.53
CA GLU A 253 22.60 8.83 16.06
C GLU A 253 22.31 9.76 14.85
N LYS A 254 21.11 10.27 14.54
CA LYS A 254 19.97 10.92 15.25
C LYS A 254 20.04 12.44 15.31
N GLU A 255 19.06 13.08 14.67
CA GLU A 255 18.88 14.53 14.55
C GLU A 255 18.13 15.13 15.76
N LYS A 256 18.15 16.47 15.87
CA LYS A 256 17.23 17.22 16.74
C LYS A 256 17.06 18.66 16.23
N ILE A 257 15.83 19.04 15.87
CA ILE A 257 15.44 20.43 15.53
C ILE A 257 14.16 20.76 16.30
N VAL A 258 14.00 22.02 16.71
CA VAL A 258 12.86 22.56 17.47
C VAL A 258 12.37 23.83 16.77
N ARG A 259 11.06 24.13 16.82
CA ARG A 259 10.51 25.43 16.40
C ARG A 259 9.24 25.79 17.20
N GLU A 260 8.73 26.99 16.96
CA GLU A 260 7.98 27.79 17.93
C GLU A 260 6.45 27.88 17.71
N GLU A 261 5.76 28.39 18.74
CA GLU A 261 4.39 28.95 18.77
C GLU A 261 4.29 30.27 17.93
N PRO A 262 3.11 30.95 17.69
CA PRO A 262 1.99 31.13 18.65
C PRO A 262 0.52 31.45 18.17
N SER A 263 -0.39 31.39 19.17
CA SER A 263 -1.54 32.30 19.49
C SER A 263 -2.74 32.64 18.55
N LYS A 264 -3.94 32.31 19.08
CA LYS A 264 -5.17 33.14 19.34
C LYS A 264 -5.82 34.05 18.26
N ALA A 265 -7.15 33.95 18.15
CA ALA A 265 -8.10 35.08 18.04
C ALA A 265 -9.54 34.69 18.46
N VAL A 266 -10.43 35.66 18.77
CA VAL A 266 -11.84 35.50 19.20
C VAL A 266 -12.72 36.61 18.57
N ALA A 267 -13.98 36.32 18.21
CA ALA A 267 -15.02 37.32 17.89
C ALA A 267 -16.46 36.77 18.05
N GLU A 268 -17.46 37.65 18.19
CA GLU A 268 -18.84 37.34 18.65
C GLU A 268 -19.98 37.90 17.74
N SER A 269 -21.24 37.71 18.17
CA SER A 269 -22.45 38.50 17.82
C SER A 269 -23.14 38.20 16.45
N SER A 270 -24.44 38.49 16.19
CA SER A 270 -25.64 38.70 17.05
C SER A 270 -27.00 38.54 16.25
N PHE A 271 -28.11 39.11 16.74
CA PHE A 271 -29.54 38.97 16.32
C PHE A 271 -29.88 39.72 15.00
N PHE A 272 -31.11 39.87 14.47
CA PHE A 272 -32.51 39.49 14.80
C PHE A 272 -33.06 38.45 13.76
N ALA A 273 -34.31 38.33 13.25
CA ALA A 273 -35.58 39.08 13.30
C ALA A 273 -36.80 38.24 12.81
N THR A 274 -38.02 38.81 12.91
CA THR A 274 -39.35 38.36 12.41
C THR A 274 -40.07 37.25 13.19
N GLY A 275 -41.33 37.53 13.57
CA GLY A 275 -42.16 36.77 14.54
C GLY A 275 -42.81 35.47 14.06
N ARG A 276 -42.07 34.63 13.33
CA ARG A 276 -42.11 33.18 13.62
C ARG A 276 -41.15 32.94 14.81
N LEU A 277 -41.05 31.70 15.31
CA LEU A 277 -39.85 31.35 16.07
C LEU A 277 -38.65 31.61 15.14
N THR A 278 -37.69 32.42 15.59
CA THR A 278 -36.55 32.95 14.81
C THR A 278 -35.46 31.90 14.58
N ILE A 279 -35.87 30.78 14.00
CA ILE A 279 -35.04 29.61 13.74
C ILE A 279 -34.12 29.91 12.56
N ARG A 280 -32.94 30.43 12.85
CA ARG A 280 -31.82 30.42 11.91
C ARG A 280 -31.36 28.97 11.70
N ALA A 281 -30.95 28.62 10.49
CA ALA A 281 -30.18 27.40 10.25
C ALA A 281 -28.93 27.37 11.15
N PRO A 282 -28.42 26.19 11.56
CA PRO A 282 -27.14 26.12 12.27
C PRO A 282 -26.04 26.75 11.40
N LYS A 283 -25.06 27.41 12.02
CA LYS A 283 -23.86 27.86 11.30
C LYS A 283 -23.17 26.59 10.76
N LEU A 284 -22.99 26.53 9.45
CA LEU A 284 -22.29 25.43 8.79
C LEU A 284 -20.89 25.26 9.41
N LEU A 285 -20.52 24.00 9.61
CA LEU A 285 -19.17 23.63 10.06
C LEU A 285 -18.15 23.94 8.97
N ASP A 286 -16.95 24.37 9.37
CA ASP A 286 -15.82 24.32 8.45
C ASP A 286 -15.47 22.86 8.18
N ARG A 287 -15.42 22.50 6.90
CA ARG A 287 -15.17 21.15 6.39
C ARG A 287 -13.70 20.93 6.01
N SER A 288 -12.87 21.98 6.05
CA SER A 288 -11.45 21.96 5.62
C SER A 288 -10.60 20.88 6.30
N SER A 289 -10.93 20.53 7.55
CA SER A 289 -10.20 19.59 8.41
C SER A 289 -10.88 18.23 8.57
N ASP A 290 -12.10 18.03 8.06
CA ASP A 290 -12.91 16.83 8.32
C ASP A 290 -12.22 15.52 7.86
N ILE A 291 -11.49 15.55 6.74
CA ILE A 291 -10.72 14.38 6.26
C ILE A 291 -9.59 14.03 7.23
N LYS A 292 -8.85 15.03 7.75
CA LYS A 292 -7.79 14.81 8.75
C LYS A 292 -8.36 14.25 10.05
N ILE A 293 -9.55 14.71 10.47
CA ILE A 293 -10.27 14.21 11.65
C ILE A 293 -10.65 12.74 11.46
N ILE A 294 -11.22 12.38 10.31
CA ILE A 294 -11.60 11.01 9.97
C ILE A 294 -10.37 10.09 9.93
N GLN A 295 -9.26 10.54 9.34
CA GLN A 295 -7.99 9.82 9.34
C GLN A 295 -7.46 9.61 10.76
N GLN A 296 -7.41 10.66 11.60
CA GLN A 296 -6.94 10.53 12.98
C GLN A 296 -7.84 9.62 13.84
N MET A 297 -9.16 9.66 13.63
CA MET A 297 -10.10 8.73 14.26
C MET A 297 -9.89 7.29 13.77
N ALA A 298 -9.65 7.08 12.47
CA ALA A 298 -9.35 5.77 11.91
C ALA A 298 -8.05 5.20 12.47
N SER A 299 -6.97 5.99 12.58
CA SER A 299 -5.72 5.57 13.23
C SER A 299 -5.93 5.19 14.71
N GLN A 300 -6.81 5.89 15.44
CA GLN A 300 -7.17 5.51 16.81
C GLN A 300 -7.94 4.17 16.88
N MET A 301 -8.80 3.87 15.90
CA MET A 301 -9.44 2.55 15.76
C MET A 301 -8.46 1.47 15.29
N SER A 302 -7.43 1.83 14.53
CA SER A 302 -6.35 0.93 14.13
C SER A 302 -5.43 0.58 15.30
N ASN A 303 -5.25 1.51 16.24
CA ASN A 303 -4.64 1.27 17.56
C ASN A 303 -5.60 0.66 18.61
N GLY A 304 -6.74 0.11 18.19
CA GLY A 304 -7.61 -0.72 19.04
C GLY A 304 -8.66 0.02 19.90
N LYS A 305 -8.85 1.34 19.77
CA LYS A 305 -9.98 2.01 20.45
C LYS A 305 -11.33 1.55 19.88
N SER A 306 -12.32 1.38 20.77
CA SER A 306 -13.70 1.08 20.34
C SER A 306 -14.36 2.29 19.69
N LYS A 307 -15.29 2.03 18.75
CA LYS A 307 -16.11 3.08 18.10
C LYS A 307 -16.89 3.96 19.09
N ARG A 308 -17.20 3.43 20.27
CA ARG A 308 -17.90 4.17 21.35
C ARG A 308 -16.99 5.16 22.08
N ASP A 309 -15.68 4.89 22.10
CA ASP A 309 -14.68 5.62 22.89
C ASP A 309 -13.93 6.67 22.04
N LEU A 310 -14.40 6.89 20.81
CA LEU A 310 -13.96 7.94 19.91
C LEU A 310 -14.59 9.28 20.31
N ASP A 311 -13.86 10.03 21.13
CA ASP A 311 -14.11 11.44 21.33
C ASP A 311 -13.65 12.25 20.11
N VAL A 312 -14.63 12.67 19.30
CA VAL A 312 -14.43 13.52 18.12
C VAL A 312 -13.90 14.90 18.53
N SER A 313 -14.22 15.37 19.75
CA SER A 313 -13.75 16.65 20.29
C SER A 313 -12.22 16.67 20.42
N SER A 314 -11.63 15.59 20.93
CA SER A 314 -10.17 15.43 21.01
C SER A 314 -9.47 15.47 19.64
N ALA A 315 -10.13 14.98 18.58
CA ALA A 315 -9.58 15.04 17.23
C ALA A 315 -9.58 16.48 16.68
N TYR A 316 -10.65 17.23 16.93
CA TYR A 316 -10.70 18.67 16.62
C TYR A 316 -9.59 19.46 17.32
N SER A 317 -9.39 19.29 18.63
CA SER A 317 -8.37 20.05 19.37
C SER A 317 -6.94 19.75 18.90
N ASN A 318 -6.66 18.51 18.49
CA ASN A 318 -5.34 18.11 18.00
C ASN A 318 -4.98 18.74 16.64
N ILE A 319 -5.97 19.14 15.84
CA ILE A 319 -5.76 19.75 14.52
C ILE A 319 -5.73 21.28 14.60
N SER A 320 -6.35 21.90 15.62
CA SER A 320 -6.19 23.33 15.91
C SER A 320 -4.84 23.73 16.52
N HIS A 321 -3.92 22.78 16.65
CA HIS A 321 -2.56 22.96 17.19
C HIS A 321 -1.47 22.47 16.20
N GLN A 322 -1.79 22.42 14.91
CA GLN A 322 -0.89 22.08 13.79
C GLN A 322 -0.96 23.12 12.67
#